data_AF-A0A8J4XIL8-F1
#
_entry.id   AF-A0A8J4XIL8-F1
#
_cell.length_a   1.000
_cell.length_b   1.000
_cell.length_c   1.000
_cell.angle_alpha   90.00
_cell.angle_beta   90.00
_cell.angle_gamma   90.00
#
_symmetry.space_group_name_H-M   'P 1'
#
loop_
_entity.id
_entity.type
_entity.pdbx_description
1 polymer ?
#
loop_
_entity_poly.entity_id
_entity_poly.type
_entity_poly.pdbx_seq_one_letter_code
_entity_poly.pdbx_strand_id
1 'polypeptide(L)' 'MVNFLKNKQFEKPAMKFRLKKITLAQAARESNVTMIEMMEYLINTGYRSSYSIVDFKKSRKNLKPFLKESHKKPKKYTR' A
#
# COMPACT_ATOMS: atom_id res chain seq x y z
N MET A 1 8.52 -3.35 -16.64
CA MET A 1 8.25 -3.59 -15.21
C MET A 1 9.33 -2.90 -14.41
N VAL A 2 9.00 -1.92 -13.58
CA VAL A 2 10.00 -1.16 -12.80
C VAL A 2 10.54 -2.07 -11.68
N ASN A 3 11.87 -2.19 -11.58
CA ASN A 3 12.58 -2.99 -10.58
C ASN A 3 12.45 -2.40 -9.16
N PHE A 4 11.25 -2.40 -8.58
CA PHE A 4 10.98 -1.93 -7.20
C PHE A 4 11.71 -2.76 -6.12
N LEU A 5 12.19 -3.96 -6.48
CA LEU A 5 12.74 -4.96 -5.56
C LEU A 5 14.16 -4.68 -5.05
N LYS A 6 14.87 -3.68 -5.57
CA LYS A 6 16.27 -3.39 -5.21
C LYS A 6 16.48 -2.08 -4.44
N ASN A 7 15.41 -1.42 -3.99
CA ASN A 7 15.56 -0.13 -3.30
C ASN A 7 15.58 -0.33 -1.78
N LYS A 8 16.73 -0.06 -1.15
CA LYS A 8 16.93 -0.02 0.33
C LYS A 8 15.87 0.83 1.07
N GLN A 9 15.19 1.74 0.36
CA GLN A 9 14.09 2.56 0.88
C GLN A 9 12.89 1.73 1.38
N PHE A 10 12.66 0.52 0.84
CA PHE A 10 11.55 -0.34 1.25
C PHE A 10 11.93 -1.34 2.34
N GLU A 11 13.18 -1.78 2.40
CA GLU A 11 13.63 -2.80 3.35
C GLU A 11 13.48 -2.36 4.80
N LYS A 12 13.97 -1.16 5.16
CA LYS A 12 13.93 -0.69 6.56
C LYS A 12 12.49 -0.52 7.06
N PRO A 13 11.58 0.16 6.35
CA PRO A 13 10.19 0.29 6.78
C PRO A 13 9.46 -1.05 6.77
N ALA A 14 9.69 -1.91 5.77
CA ALA A 14 9.11 -3.25 5.70
C ALA A 14 9.55 -4.12 6.88
N MET A 15 10.83 -4.09 7.27
CA MET A 15 11.31 -4.80 8.46
C MET A 15 10.66 -4.29 9.74
N LYS A 16 10.56 -2.97 9.93
CA LYS A 16 9.87 -2.40 11.11
C LYS A 16 8.42 -2.87 11.18
N PHE A 17 7.73 -2.95 10.04
CA PHE A 17 6.38 -3.50 9.94
C PHE A 17 6.33 -4.99 10.30
N ARG A 18 7.25 -5.80 9.75
CA ARG A 18 7.37 -7.25 10.07
C ARG A 18 7.60 -7.50 11.57
N LEU A 19 8.40 -6.63 12.20
CA LEU A 19 8.64 -6.64 13.64
C LEU A 19 7.47 -6.06 14.45
N LYS A 20 6.35 -5.71 13.82
CA LYS A 20 5.16 -5.09 14.43
C LYS A 20 5.45 -3.78 15.18
N LYS A 21 6.56 -3.09 14.85
CA LYS A 21 6.95 -1.80 15.47
C LYS A 21 6.19 -0.62 14.89
N ILE A 22 5.78 -0.72 13.63
CA ILE A 22 5.02 0.33 12.92
C ILE A 22 3.87 -0.30 12.13
N THR A 23 2.88 0.52 11.79
CA THR A 23 1.76 0.12 10.93
C THR A 23 2.14 0.14 9.45
N LEU A 24 1.35 -0.52 8.59
CA LEU A 24 1.57 -0.51 7.14
C LEU A 24 1.51 0.91 6.56
N ALA A 25 0.60 1.75 7.06
CA ALA A 25 0.48 3.15 6.68
C ALA A 25 1.75 3.94 7.00
N GLN A 26 2.35 3.69 8.17
CA GLN A 26 3.57 4.35 8.58
C GLN A 26 4.79 3.85 7.79
N ALA A 27 4.86 2.55 7.51
CA ALA A 27 5.89 2.00 6.63
C ALA A 27 5.84 2.64 5.24
N ALA A 28 4.64 2.77 4.66
CA ALA A 28 4.42 3.39 3.37
C ALA A 28 4.85 4.87 3.34
N ARG A 29 4.51 5.63 4.39
CA ARG A 29 4.96 7.02 4.57
C ARG A 29 6.48 7.13 4.67
N GLU A 30 7.14 6.30 5.47
CA GLU A 30 8.61 6.33 5.61
C GLU A 30 9.33 6.04 4.28
N SER A 31 8.71 5.25 3.40
CA SER A 31 9.24 4.94 2.07
C SER A 31 8.75 5.86 0.95
N ASN A 32 7.94 6.89 1.26
CA ASN A 32 7.28 7.76 0.27
C ASN A 32 6.52 7.01 -0.83
N VAL A 33 5.81 5.94 -0.46
CA VAL A 33 5.00 5.14 -1.38
C VAL A 33 3.59 4.96 -0.89
N THR A 34 2.72 4.45 -1.74
CA THR A 34 1.37 4.08 -1.34
C THR A 34 1.38 2.82 -0.48
N MET A 35 0.37 2.66 0.37
CA MET A 35 0.19 1.43 1.15
C MET A 35 0.11 0.18 0.25
N ILE A 36 -0.42 0.33 -0.96
CA ILE A 36 -0.53 -0.74 -1.96
C ILE A 36 0.87 -1.19 -2.41
N GLU A 37 1.73 -0.26 -2.77
CA GLU A 37 3.11 -0.56 -3.19
C GLU A 37 3.92 -1.19 -2.06
N MET A 38 3.76 -0.69 -0.83
CA MET A 38 4.40 -1.29 0.34
C MET A 38 3.88 -2.71 0.61
N MET A 39 2.58 -2.95 0.42
CA MET A 39 1.98 -4.28 0.57
C MET A 39 2.47 -5.25 -0.51
N GLU A 40 2.54 -4.80 -1.77
CA GLU A 40 3.11 -5.57 -2.88
C GLU A 40 4.58 -5.91 -2.63
N TYR A 41 5.36 -4.96 -2.12
CA TYR A 41 6.75 -5.19 -1.74
C TYR A 41 6.87 -6.24 -0.62
N LEU A 42 6.08 -6.12 0.44
CA LEU A 42 6.06 -7.09 1.54
C LEU A 42 5.73 -8.49 1.02
N ILE A 43 4.71 -8.62 0.17
CA ILE A 43 4.30 -9.88 -0.45
C ILE A 43 5.44 -10.46 -1.30
N ASN A 44 6.03 -9.66 -2.19
CA ASN A 44 7.10 -10.14 -3.09
C ASN A 44 8.36 -10.54 -2.32
N THR A 45 8.60 -9.95 -1.15
CA THR A 45 9.71 -10.29 -0.25
C THR A 45 9.38 -11.46 0.71
N GLY A 46 8.27 -12.16 0.49
CA GLY A 46 7.91 -13.38 1.22
C GLY A 46 7.07 -13.16 2.48
N TYR A 47 6.57 -11.95 2.73
CA TYR A 47 5.65 -11.72 3.85
C TYR A 47 4.28 -12.34 3.57
N ARG A 48 3.95 -13.42 4.29
CA ARG A 48 2.62 -14.03 4.29
C ARG A 48 1.78 -13.43 5.42
N SER A 49 0.98 -12.43 5.09
CA SER A 49 -0.13 -12.02 5.95
C SER A 49 -1.23 -13.09 5.89
N SER A 50 -1.99 -13.27 6.97
CA SER A 50 -3.23 -14.08 6.97
C SER A 50 -4.24 -13.58 5.93
N TYR A 51 -4.13 -12.32 5.52
CA TYR A 51 -4.82 -11.75 4.37
C TYR A 51 -4.13 -12.23 3.08
N SER A 52 -4.75 -13.18 2.38
CA SER A 52 -4.13 -13.83 1.23
C SER A 52 -3.96 -12.84 0.07
N ILE A 53 -2.92 -13.03 -0.74
CA ILE A 53 -2.64 -12.25 -1.96
C ILE A 53 -3.87 -12.23 -2.88
N VAL A 54 -4.65 -13.32 -2.84
CA VAL A 54 -5.91 -13.48 -3.55
C VAL A 54 -6.93 -12.45 -3.09
N ASP A 55 -7.10 -12.27 -1.78
CA ASP A 55 -8.05 -11.31 -1.20
C ASP A 55 -7.64 -9.87 -1.51
N PHE A 56 -6.35 -9.56 -1.42
CA PHE A 56 -5.86 -8.23 -1.77
C PHE A 56 -6.04 -7.91 -3.26
N LYS A 57 -5.68 -8.83 -4.16
CA LYS A 57 -5.86 -8.65 -5.62
C LYS A 57 -7.34 -8.54 -5.99
N LYS A 58 -8.21 -9.33 -5.36
CA LYS A 58 -9.67 -9.28 -5.55
C LYS A 58 -10.24 -7.93 -5.10
N SER A 59 -9.82 -7.44 -3.93
CA SER A 59 -10.18 -6.10 -3.43
C SER A 59 -9.68 -4.98 -4.35
N ARG A 60 -8.46 -5.06 -4.89
CA ARG A 60 -7.91 -4.08 -5.83
C ARG A 60 -8.69 -4.02 -7.15
N LYS A 61 -9.13 -5.17 -7.67
CA LYS A 61 -9.98 -5.23 -8.88
C LYS A 61 -11.33 -4.52 -8.65
N ASN A 62 -11.86 -4.63 -7.44
CA ASN A 62 -13.12 -4.00 -7.01
C ASN A 62 -12.97 -2.50 -6.67
N LEU A 63 -11.76 -2.00 -6.43
CA LEU A 63 -11.46 -0.58 -6.13
C LEU A 63 -11.28 0.29 -7.39
N LYS A 64 -10.99 -0.31 -8.55
CA LYS A 64 -10.84 0.42 -9.83
C LYS A 64 -12.03 1.32 -10.21
N PRO A 65 -13.31 0.94 -10.00
CA PRO A 65 -14.43 1.84 -10.30
C PRO A 65 -14.53 3.05 -9.37
N PHE A 66 -14.12 2.95 -8.10
CA PHE A 66 -14.30 4.03 -7.11
C PHE A 66 -13.27 5.18 -7.23
N LEU A 67 -12.10 4.92 -7.81
CA LEU A 67 -11.07 5.95 -8.03
C LEU A 67 -11.42 6.93 -9.16
N LYS A 68 -12.43 6.63 -10.00
CA LYS A 68 -12.90 7.59 -11.01
C LYS A 68 -13.81 8.69 -10.44
N GLU A 69 -14.40 8.49 -9.26
CA GLU A 69 -15.34 9.47 -8.69
C GLU A 69 -14.69 10.47 -7.71
N SER A 70 -13.57 10.12 -7.09
CA SER A 70 -12.93 10.96 -6.06
C SER A 70 -12.20 12.22 -6.58
N HIS A 71 -12.23 12.48 -7.89
CA HIS A 71 -11.76 13.76 -8.47
C HIS A 71 -12.86 14.82 -8.60
N LYS A 72 -14.11 14.55 -8.20
CA LYS A 72 -15.09 15.63 -8.00
C LYS A 72 -14.71 16.40 -6.74
N LYS A 73 -14.15 17.60 -6.96
CA LYS A 73 -13.79 18.62 -5.96
C LYS A 73 -14.80 18.66 -4.79
N PRO A 74 -14.36 18.90 -3.55
CA PRO A 74 -15.30 19.09 -2.44
C PRO A 74 -16.27 20.22 -2.81
N LYS A 75 -17.58 19.93 -2.79
CA LYS A 75 -18.61 20.98 -2.85
C LYS A 75 -18.37 21.87 -1.64
N LYS A 76 -18.00 23.13 -1.87
CA LYS A 76 -17.96 24.15 -0.83
C LYS A 76 -19.39 24.30 -0.31
N TYR A 77 -19.63 23.88 0.92
CA TYR A 77 -20.85 24.26 1.64
C TYR A 77 -20.64 25.69 2.12
N THR A 78 -21.15 26.66 1.36
CA THR A 78 -21.40 28.02 1.86
C THR A 78 -22.61 27.96 2.77
N ARG A 79 -22.43 28.38 4.02
CA ARG A 79 -23.52 28.63 4.96
C ARG A 79 -24.06 30.04 4.75
#